data_AF-A0A7X6TZT3-F1
#
_entry.id   AF-A0A7X6TZT3-F1
#
_cell.length_a   1.000
_cell.length_b   1.000
_cell.length_c   1.000
_cell.angle_alpha   90.00
_cell.angle_beta   90.00
_cell.angle_gamma   90.00
#
_symmetry.space_group_name_H-M   'P 1'
#
loop_
_entity.id
_entity.type
_entity.pdbx_description
1 polymer ?
#
loop_
_entity_poly.entity_id
_entity_poly.type
_entity_poly.pdbx_seq_one_letter_code
_entity_poly.pdbx_strand_id
1 'polypeptide(L)'
;MLCQSCGQRQATVQLTRNVKGQEFDQYLCDRCAAMTGQTPDPGWGSPFGSILPGPSPFGYPAHPGSPRREPAGLVCPSCGETERQLKETGLLGCEQCYDTFAAVLDPVFRRVQGHTRHIEAPGESHK
;
A
#
# COMPACT_ATOMS: atom_id res chain seq x y z
N MET A 1 10.07 -12.88 28.99
CA MET A 1 10.12 -14.19 28.29
C MET A 1 10.99 -14.08 27.04
N LEU A 2 11.65 -15.16 26.61
CA LEU A 2 12.45 -15.16 25.38
C LEU A 2 11.54 -15.28 24.14
N CYS A 3 12.01 -14.75 23.02
CA CYS A 3 11.35 -14.81 21.72
C CYS A 3 11.18 -16.27 21.29
N GLN A 4 9.95 -16.66 20.98
CA GLN A 4 9.62 -18.04 20.59
C GLN A 4 10.17 -18.44 19.22
N SER A 5 10.56 -17.47 18.39
CA SER A 5 11.15 -17.73 17.06
C SER A 5 12.66 -17.94 17.11
N CYS A 6 13.40 -17.09 17.84
CA CYS A 6 14.87 -17.15 17.84
C CYS A 6 15.48 -17.65 19.15
N GLY A 7 14.73 -17.67 20.26
CA GLY A 7 15.22 -18.09 21.58
C GLY A 7 16.32 -17.23 22.20
N GLN A 8 16.82 -16.20 21.50
CA GLN A 8 18.02 -15.45 21.90
C GLN A 8 17.74 -14.11 22.56
N ARG A 9 16.57 -13.51 22.30
CA ARG A 9 16.21 -12.14 22.71
C ARG A 9 14.92 -12.14 23.51
N GLN A 10 14.71 -11.11 24.33
CA GLN A 10 13.43 -10.94 25.00
C GLN A 10 12.31 -10.68 24.00
N ALA A 11 11.15 -11.28 24.23
CA ALA A 11 9.95 -11.00 23.46
C ALA A 11 9.38 -9.65 23.90
N THR A 12 9.13 -8.78 22.92
CA THR A 12 8.63 -7.41 23.06
C THR A 12 7.30 -7.23 22.32
N VAL A 13 6.94 -8.17 21.46
CA VAL A 13 5.77 -8.14 20.59
C VAL A 13 4.91 -9.38 20.86
N GLN A 14 3.60 -9.17 21.07
CA GLN A 14 2.58 -10.22 21.07
C GLN A 14 1.84 -10.19 19.74
N LEU A 15 1.83 -11.33 19.04
CA LEU A 15 1.14 -11.53 17.77
C LEU A 15 0.01 -12.52 17.95
N THR A 16 -1.22 -12.09 17.73
CA THR A 16 -2.42 -12.95 17.76
C THR A 16 -2.82 -13.28 16.32
N ARG A 17 -2.89 -14.56 15.98
CA ARG A 17 -3.35 -15.03 14.66
C ARG A 17 -4.62 -15.84 14.79
N ASN A 18 -5.60 -15.52 13.97
CA ASN A 18 -6.78 -16.36 13.79
C ASN A 18 -6.60 -17.25 12.55
N VAL A 19 -6.51 -18.56 12.73
CA VAL A 19 -6.47 -19.52 11.63
C VAL A 19 -7.69 -20.44 11.75
N LYS A 20 -8.62 -20.32 10.80
CA LYS A 20 -9.88 -21.10 10.75
C LYS A 20 -10.70 -21.03 12.06
N GLY A 21 -10.77 -19.86 12.69
CA GLY A 21 -11.53 -19.65 13.92
C GLY A 21 -10.80 -20.03 15.20
N GLN A 22 -9.54 -20.46 15.12
CA GLN A 22 -8.69 -20.71 16.28
C GLN A 22 -7.69 -19.57 16.45
N GLU A 23 -7.69 -18.95 17.62
CA GLU A 23 -6.77 -17.88 17.98
C GLU A 23 -5.48 -18.47 18.58
N PHE A 24 -4.34 -18.03 18.07
CA PHE A 24 -3.01 -18.43 18.52
C PHE A 24 -2.19 -17.20 18.85
N ASP A 25 -1.67 -17.15 20.08
CA ASP A 25 -0.78 -16.08 20.55
C ASP A 25 0.69 -16.49 20.44
N GLN A 26 1.50 -15.62 19.87
CA GLN A 26 2.94 -15.82 19.72
C GLN A 26 3.72 -14.61 20.26
N TYR A 27 4.75 -14.87 21.05
CA TYR A 27 5.59 -13.83 21.64
C TYR A 27 6.95 -13.76 20.92
N LEU A 28 7.19 -12.65 20.23
CA LEU A 28 8.35 -12.43 19.37
C LEU A 28 9.16 -11.20 19.83
N CYS A 29 10.45 -11.17 19.49
CA CYS A 29 11.24 -9.94 19.56
C CYS A 29 11.04 -9.09 18.31
N ASP A 30 11.35 -7.79 18.38
CA ASP A 30 11.13 -6.81 17.30
C ASP A 30 11.61 -7.26 15.92
N ARG A 31 12.83 -7.83 15.79
CA ARG A 31 13.31 -8.31 14.48
C ARG A 31 12.52 -9.49 13.94
N CYS A 32 12.14 -10.44 14.81
CA CYS A 32 11.37 -11.61 14.36
C CYS A 32 9.95 -11.21 13.97
N ALA A 33 9.37 -10.24 14.68
CA ALA A 33 8.09 -9.65 14.30
C ALA A 33 8.17 -8.96 12.92
N ALA A 34 9.19 -8.13 12.68
CA ALA A 34 9.39 -7.43 11.41
C ALA A 34 9.53 -8.38 10.20
N MET A 35 10.23 -9.51 10.36
CA MET A 35 10.36 -10.53 9.30
C MET A 35 9.06 -11.28 9.00
N THR A 36 8.11 -11.28 9.93
CA THR A 36 6.83 -11.99 9.77
C THR A 36 5.85 -11.20 8.86
N GLY A 37 6.21 -9.98 8.45
CA GLY A 37 5.37 -9.13 7.59
C GLY A 37 4.10 -8.62 8.28
N GLN A 38 3.94 -8.91 9.56
CA GLN A 38 2.87 -8.46 10.44
C GLN A 38 3.53 -7.60 11.51
N THR A 39 3.94 -6.39 11.13
CA THR A 39 4.18 -5.36 12.13
C THR A 39 2.88 -5.19 12.90
N PRO A 40 2.88 -5.33 14.24
CA PRO A 40 1.79 -4.81 15.05
C PRO A 40 1.89 -3.29 14.90
N ASP A 41 1.16 -2.77 13.94
CA ASP A 41 0.97 -1.35 13.78
C ASP A 41 0.06 -0.89 14.94
N PRO A 42 0.58 -0.12 15.91
CA PRO A 42 -0.25 0.46 16.95
C PRO A 42 -0.90 1.72 16.36
N GLY A 43 -1.88 1.53 15.48
CA GLY A 43 -2.71 2.62 14.97
C GLY A 43 -2.76 2.73 13.45
N TRP A 44 -3.71 1.98 12.87
CA TRP A 44 -4.08 1.94 11.45
C TRP A 44 -3.34 0.89 10.63
N GLY A 45 -3.89 -0.34 10.68
CA GLY A 45 -3.73 -1.29 9.59
C GLY A 45 -4.03 -0.61 8.27
N SER A 46 -3.01 -0.47 7.44
CA SER A 46 -3.11 0.07 6.10
C SER A 46 -4.17 -0.74 5.33
N PRO A 47 -5.32 -0.15 4.95
CA PRO A 47 -6.38 -0.86 4.21
C PRO A 47 -5.92 -1.30 2.80
N PHE A 48 -4.67 -0.99 2.44
CA PHE A 48 -4.06 -1.27 1.15
C PHE A 48 -3.32 -2.62 1.10
N GLY A 49 -3.08 -3.28 2.23
CA GLY A 49 -2.34 -4.56 2.26
C GLY A 49 -3.06 -5.74 1.59
N SER A 50 -4.40 -5.69 1.54
CA SER A 50 -5.24 -6.80 1.05
C SER A 50 -5.72 -6.63 -0.39
N ILE A 51 -5.47 -5.48 -1.03
CA ILE A 51 -6.07 -5.11 -2.33
C ILE A 51 -5.15 -5.39 -3.53
N LEU A 52 -3.90 -5.79 -3.33
CA LEU A 52 -2.94 -5.92 -4.43
C LEU A 52 -2.44 -7.37 -4.65
N PRO A 53 -3.13 -8.18 -5.46
CA PRO A 53 -2.51 -9.33 -6.10
C PRO A 53 -1.70 -8.82 -7.31
N GLY A 54 -0.39 -8.55 -7.12
CA GLY A 54 0.53 -8.29 -8.24
C GLY A 54 1.61 -7.25 -7.96
N PRO A 55 2.73 -7.27 -8.72
CA PRO A 55 3.86 -6.38 -8.49
C PRO A 55 3.47 -4.95 -8.88
N SER A 56 3.57 -4.03 -7.92
CA SER A 56 3.24 -2.61 -8.02
C SER A 56 1.75 -2.28 -8.26
N PRO A 57 1.14 -1.36 -7.47
CA PRO A 57 -0.20 -0.84 -7.75
C PRO A 57 -0.33 -0.21 -9.15
N PHE A 58 0.80 0.15 -9.78
CA PHE A 58 0.85 0.76 -11.10
C PHE A 58 0.90 -0.26 -12.25
N GLY A 59 0.93 -1.56 -11.97
CA GLY A 59 0.72 -2.62 -12.96
C GLY A 59 1.72 -2.65 -14.12
N TYR A 60 2.97 -2.26 -13.89
CA TYR A 60 4.02 -2.38 -14.89
C TYR A 60 4.62 -3.80 -14.86
N PRO A 61 4.44 -4.63 -15.92
CA PRO A 61 5.29 -5.80 -16.09
C PRO A 61 6.72 -5.32 -16.31
N ALA A 62 7.66 -5.84 -15.54
CA ALA A 62 9.08 -5.63 -15.77
C ALA A 62 9.48 -6.34 -17.06
N HIS A 63 9.31 -5.68 -18.21
CA HIS A 63 9.83 -6.14 -19.50
C HIS A 63 11.21 -5.53 -19.75
N PRO A 64 12.29 -6.33 -19.74
CA PRO A 64 13.59 -5.87 -20.23
C PRO A 64 13.53 -5.82 -21.76
N GLY A 65 13.53 -4.63 -22.37
CA GLY A 65 13.90 -4.53 -23.79
C GLY A 65 13.08 -3.66 -24.74
N SER A 66 12.33 -2.64 -24.28
CA SER A 66 11.86 -1.60 -25.22
C SER A 66 12.40 -0.22 -24.81
N PRO A 67 13.06 0.54 -25.71
CA PRO A 67 13.43 1.91 -25.43
C PRO A 67 12.18 2.76 -25.59
N ARG A 68 11.24 2.65 -24.64
CA ARG A 68 10.19 3.64 -24.51
C ARG A 68 10.90 4.89 -24.02
N ARG A 69 11.04 5.88 -24.90
CA ARG A 69 11.51 7.23 -24.56
C ARG A 69 10.63 7.68 -23.40
N GLU A 70 11.16 7.59 -22.17
CA GLU A 70 10.44 8.08 -21.01
C GLU A 70 10.19 9.56 -21.29
N PRO A 71 8.92 10.02 -21.31
CA PRO A 71 8.67 11.45 -21.28
C PRO A 71 9.41 12.01 -20.07
N ALA A 72 9.95 13.23 -20.17
CA ALA A 72 10.57 13.90 -19.04
C ALA A 72 9.63 13.77 -17.83
N GLY A 73 10.05 12.98 -16.84
CA GLY A 73 9.17 12.55 -15.76
C GLY A 73 8.61 13.75 -15.03
N LEU A 74 7.32 13.72 -14.70
CA LEU A 74 6.70 14.81 -13.95
C LEU A 74 7.37 14.94 -12.58
N VAL A 75 7.56 16.19 -12.16
CA VAL A 75 8.10 16.54 -10.84
C VAL A 75 7.14 17.51 -10.17
N CYS A 76 6.78 17.25 -8.92
CA CYS A 76 5.93 18.14 -8.14
C CYS A 76 6.66 19.48 -7.91
N PRO A 77 6.08 20.63 -8.30
CA PRO A 77 6.72 21.92 -8.10
C PRO A 77 6.79 22.34 -6.61
N SER A 78 5.95 21.74 -5.75
CA SER A 78 5.92 22.06 -4.31
C SER A 78 6.97 21.32 -3.50
N CYS A 79 7.05 19.99 -3.68
CA CYS A 79 7.84 19.12 -2.81
C CYS A 79 8.97 18.38 -3.54
N GLY A 80 9.05 18.49 -4.87
CA GLY A 80 10.09 17.84 -5.67
C GLY A 80 9.89 16.33 -5.89
N GLU A 81 8.79 15.75 -5.40
CA GLU A 81 8.44 14.35 -5.66
C GLU A 81 8.41 14.07 -7.16
N THR A 82 8.94 12.93 -7.61
CA THR A 82 8.99 12.57 -9.03
C THR A 82 7.99 11.47 -9.36
N GLU A 83 7.51 11.43 -10.60
CA GLU A 83 6.62 10.36 -11.07
C GLU A 83 7.22 8.96 -10.86
N ARG A 84 8.55 8.83 -11.00
CA ARG A 84 9.25 7.57 -10.77
C ARG A 84 9.16 7.13 -9.31
N GLN A 85 9.42 8.04 -8.37
CA GLN A 85 9.33 7.75 -6.94
C GLN A 85 7.88 7.45 -6.51
N LEU A 86 6.89 8.16 -7.06
CA LEU A 86 5.48 7.81 -6.87
C LEU A 86 5.18 6.39 -7.36
N LYS A 87 5.69 5.97 -8.53
CA LYS A 87 5.47 4.61 -9.05
C LYS A 87 6.16 3.52 -8.24
N GLU A 88 7.31 3.82 -7.67
CA GLU A 88 8.09 2.89 -6.84
C GLU A 88 7.49 2.73 -5.43
N THR A 89 7.07 3.84 -4.82
CA THR A 89 6.61 3.86 -3.41
C THR A 89 5.10 3.80 -3.26
N GLY A 90 4.35 4.30 -4.25
CA GLY A 90 2.91 4.51 -4.15
C GLY A 90 2.50 5.67 -3.25
N LEU A 91 3.44 6.50 -2.80
CA LEU A 91 3.20 7.58 -1.84
C LEU A 91 3.27 8.95 -2.50
N LEU A 92 2.45 9.88 -2.00
CA LEU A 92 2.45 11.29 -2.39
C LEU A 92 3.16 12.13 -1.32
N GLY A 93 3.94 13.12 -1.74
CA GLY A 93 4.71 13.96 -0.82
C GLY A 93 3.98 15.19 -0.23
N CYS A 94 2.98 15.74 -0.92
CA CYS A 94 2.19 16.90 -0.46
C CYS A 94 0.82 16.95 -1.17
N GLU A 95 -0.05 17.90 -0.85
CA GLU A 95 -1.36 18.01 -1.50
C GLU A 95 -1.30 18.27 -3.02
N GLN A 96 -0.32 19.05 -3.48
CA GLN A 96 -0.18 19.39 -4.92
C GLN A 96 0.22 18.18 -5.78
N CYS A 97 0.65 17.07 -5.16
CA CYS A 97 0.95 15.84 -5.87
C CYS A 97 -0.31 15.20 -6.48
N TYR A 98 -1.50 15.41 -5.90
CA TYR A 98 -2.75 14.90 -6.47
C TYR A 98 -3.02 15.49 -7.87
N ASP A 99 -2.81 16.80 -8.02
CA ASP A 99 -3.00 17.48 -9.31
C ASP A 99 -1.84 17.18 -10.26
N THR A 100 -0.60 17.24 -9.76
CA THR A 100 0.59 17.04 -10.60
C THR A 100 0.62 15.65 -11.23
N PHE A 101 0.18 14.63 -10.49
CA PHE A 101 0.20 13.23 -10.93
C PHE A 101 -1.19 12.69 -11.29
N ALA A 102 -2.19 13.55 -11.50
CA ALA A 102 -3.57 13.13 -11.76
C ALA A 102 -3.69 12.08 -12.88
N ALA A 103 -2.97 12.29 -14.00
CA ALA A 103 -2.96 11.35 -15.13
C ALA A 103 -2.40 9.95 -14.78
N VAL A 104 -1.52 9.87 -13.78
CA VAL A 104 -0.92 8.62 -13.29
C VAL A 104 -1.83 7.95 -12.26
N LEU A 105 -2.50 8.74 -11.42
CA LEU A 105 -3.37 8.27 -10.34
C LEU A 105 -4.76 7.84 -10.83
N ASP A 106 -5.33 8.51 -11.84
CA ASP A 106 -6.64 8.21 -12.42
C ASP A 106 -6.88 6.71 -12.74
N PRO A 107 -6.01 6.02 -13.48
CA PRO A 107 -6.19 4.60 -13.77
C PRO A 107 -6.09 3.72 -12.52
N VAL A 108 -5.28 4.11 -11.52
CA VAL A 108 -5.17 3.41 -10.23
C VAL A 108 -6.48 3.53 -9.47
N PHE A 109 -7.02 4.74 -9.38
CA PHE A 109 -8.32 4.98 -8.75
C PHE A 109 -9.44 4.21 -9.45
N ARG A 110 -9.54 4.24 -10.78
CA ARG A 110 -10.54 3.43 -11.50
C ARG A 110 -10.45 1.94 -11.19
N ARG A 111 -9.24 1.39 -11.00
CA ARG A 111 -9.07 -0.02 -10.66
C ARG A 111 -9.57 -0.35 -9.24
N VAL A 112 -9.38 0.55 -8.28
CA VAL A 112 -9.71 0.32 -6.87
C VAL A 112 -11.19 0.62 -6.56
N GLN A 113 -11.71 1.74 -7.09
CA GLN A 113 -13.05 2.26 -6.77
C GLN A 113 -14.03 2.19 -7.95
N GLY A 114 -13.61 1.69 -9.12
CA GLY A 114 -14.43 1.60 -10.34
C GLY A 114 -14.56 2.94 -11.07
N HIS A 115 -14.96 3.99 -10.35
CA HIS A 115 -15.12 5.35 -10.88
C HIS A 115 -14.24 6.35 -10.13
N THR A 116 -13.79 7.40 -10.81
CA THR A 116 -13.03 8.51 -10.21
C THR A 116 -13.92 9.62 -9.65
N ARG A 117 -15.24 9.48 -9.81
CA ARG A 117 -16.25 10.37 -9.26
C ARG A 117 -17.36 9.52 -8.68
N HIS A 118 -17.92 9.96 -7.55
CA HIS A 118 -19.14 9.39 -7.03
C HIS A 118 -20.26 9.60 -8.06
N ILE A 119 -20.85 8.51 -8.53
CA ILE A 119 -22.02 8.55 -9.41
C ILE A 119 -23.20 8.29 -8.49
N GLU A 120 -24.05 9.30 -8.30
CA GLU A 120 -25.35 9.08 -7.65
C GLU A 120 -26.14 8.08 -8.50
N ALA A 121 -26.64 7.03 -7.86
CA ALA A 121 -27.54 6.10 -8.54
C ALA A 121 -28.74 6.88 -9.08
N PRO A 122 -29.18 6.64 -10.32
CA PRO A 122 -30.33 7.33 -10.88
C PRO A 122 -31.61 6.98 -10.11
N GLY A 123 -32.00 7.88 -9.21
CA GLY A 123 -33.37 8.16 -8.76
C GLY A 123 -34.23 6.98 -8.27
N GLU A 124 -34.20 6.71 -6.97
CA GLU A 124 -35.44 6.38 -6.25
C GLU A 124 -35.99 7.69 -5.67
N SER A 125 -36.79 8.39 -6.47
CA SER A 125 -37.64 9.48 -6.00
C SER A 125 -38.65 8.90 -5.02
N HIS A 126 -38.34 8.94 -3.72
CA HIS A 126 -39.34 8.74 -2.68
C HIS A 126 -40.32 9.90 -2.73
N LYS A 127 -41.52 9.60 -3.23
CA LYS A 127 -42.70 10.47 -3.18
C LYS A 127 -43.48 10.20 -1.89
#